data_AF-A0A9D6MA29-F1
#
_entry.id   AF-A0A9D6MA29-F1
#
_cell.length_a   1.000
_cell.length_b   1.000
_cell.length_c   1.000
_cell.angle_alpha   90.00
_cell.angle_beta   90.00
_cell.angle_gamma   90.00
#
_symmetry.space_group_name_H-M   'P 1'
#
loop_
_entity.id
_entity.type
_entity.pdbx_description
1 polymer ?
#
loop_
_entity_poly.entity_id
_entity_poly.type
_entity_poly.pdbx_seq_one_letter_code
_entity_poly.pdbx_strand_id
1 'polypeptide(L)'
;MSEKNQCYRCKYKIPKEICGSSQSPYYNQKIEPTNSCDYFLENPAQDYFNLGLAKSLEPETKVEAIHELETAIRLGLPEDDEMSARFLLGEAYALFGGEPDSQELSESINQMEKAVLMDSQGKYGYFSEPINRARLAKLDLGYVMKARSIQNKEGADDAISYIHQKLQLFDYLHSSPMLHLLLELGNHYAEKGNKELASVFYKKLLECEVRDPGDEGGWESETRQWAEDNLKLLEQPSATKSGCFIATAVYGATDAPEVMIFRGFRDDVLLEYSIGRKIISFYYLFSPYAAKLIGKSVFAKSLVRIMIFKPAMWLISYGKSKLTERGE
;
A
#
# COMPACT_ATOMS: atom_id res chain seq x y z
N MET A 1 -21.59 -36.55 20.82
CA MET A 1 -21.17 -36.97 19.47
C MET A 1 -19.72 -36.57 19.28
N SER A 2 -18.93 -37.26 18.47
CA SER A 2 -17.56 -36.87 18.17
C SER A 2 -17.51 -35.70 17.19
N GLU A 3 -16.56 -34.78 17.37
CA GLU A 3 -16.32 -33.61 16.52
C GLU A 3 -15.83 -33.95 15.09
N LYS A 4 -15.71 -35.25 14.78
CA LYS A 4 -15.09 -35.74 13.54
C LYS A 4 -16.00 -35.72 12.31
N ASN A 5 -17.32 -35.65 12.47
CA ASN A 5 -18.28 -35.83 11.37
C ASN A 5 -19.04 -34.54 11.01
N GLN A 6 -18.42 -33.38 11.21
CA GLN A 6 -19.06 -32.07 10.96
C GLN A 6 -18.99 -31.72 9.46
N CYS A 7 -20.14 -31.40 8.85
CA CYS A 7 -20.25 -31.30 7.39
C CYS A 7 -19.40 -30.20 6.74
N TYR A 8 -18.99 -29.15 7.46
CA TYR A 8 -18.12 -28.09 6.91
C TYR A 8 -16.67 -28.57 6.64
N ARG A 9 -16.27 -29.70 7.24
CA ARG A 9 -14.98 -30.39 7.02
C ARG A 9 -15.08 -31.48 5.93
N CYS A 10 -16.23 -31.58 5.25
CA CYS A 10 -16.51 -32.65 4.29
C CYS A 10 -15.88 -32.37 2.92
N LYS A 11 -15.34 -33.42 2.29
CA LYS A 11 -14.88 -33.43 0.88
C LYS A 11 -15.98 -33.13 -0.13
N TYR A 12 -17.24 -33.25 0.27
CA TYR A 12 -18.40 -32.85 -0.53
C TYR A 12 -18.89 -31.42 -0.24
N LYS A 13 -18.17 -30.62 0.55
CA LYS A 13 -18.39 -29.17 0.58
C LYS A 13 -17.98 -28.59 -0.78
N ILE A 14 -18.84 -27.78 -1.37
CA ILE A 14 -18.56 -26.93 -2.52
C ILE A 14 -18.75 -25.46 -2.09
N PRO A 15 -18.33 -24.47 -2.89
CA PRO A 15 -18.32 -23.07 -2.46
C PRO A 15 -19.66 -22.53 -1.96
N LYS A 16 -19.57 -21.51 -1.11
CA LYS A 16 -20.65 -20.86 -0.34
C LYS A 16 -21.27 -21.78 0.72
N GLU A 17 -20.44 -22.63 1.32
CA GLU A 17 -20.80 -23.68 2.30
C GLU A 17 -21.84 -24.70 1.80
N ILE A 18 -21.94 -24.99 0.50
CA ILE A 18 -23.02 -25.84 -0.02
C ILE A 18 -22.62 -27.33 0.02
N CYS A 19 -23.56 -28.24 0.32
CA CYS A 19 -23.31 -29.67 0.23
C CYS A 19 -23.55 -30.21 -1.21
N GLY A 20 -22.48 -30.63 -1.88
CA GLY A 20 -22.52 -31.23 -3.21
C GLY A 20 -22.86 -32.74 -3.24
N SER A 21 -22.94 -33.43 -2.09
CA SER A 21 -23.28 -34.85 -2.06
C SER A 21 -24.79 -35.06 -2.23
N SER A 22 -25.20 -35.66 -3.35
CA SER A 22 -26.60 -36.00 -3.67
C SER A 22 -27.23 -37.06 -2.76
N GLN A 23 -26.44 -37.68 -1.88
CA GLN A 23 -26.91 -38.61 -0.85
C GLN A 23 -27.18 -37.90 0.49
N SER A 24 -26.61 -36.72 0.70
CA SER A 24 -26.71 -35.95 1.95
C SER A 24 -28.13 -35.40 2.17
N PRO A 25 -28.67 -35.41 3.40
CA PRO A 25 -29.90 -34.68 3.73
C PRO A 25 -29.77 -33.16 3.51
N TYR A 26 -28.54 -32.65 3.46
CA TYR A 26 -28.21 -31.25 3.18
C TYR A 26 -27.91 -30.99 1.70
N TYR A 27 -28.19 -31.92 0.78
CA TYR A 27 -27.86 -31.75 -0.64
C TYR A 27 -28.41 -30.44 -1.21
N ASN A 28 -27.54 -29.69 -1.89
CA ASN A 28 -27.81 -28.38 -2.47
C ASN A 28 -28.37 -27.34 -1.47
N GLN A 29 -28.11 -27.54 -0.17
CA GLN A 29 -28.39 -26.58 0.91
C GLN A 29 -27.07 -26.08 1.50
N LYS A 30 -27.13 -24.92 2.14
CA LYS A 30 -26.02 -24.39 2.95
C LYS A 30 -25.82 -25.27 4.19
N ILE A 31 -24.57 -25.60 4.47
CA ILE A 31 -24.10 -26.31 5.65
C ILE A 31 -23.88 -25.28 6.77
N GLU A 32 -24.42 -25.56 7.94
CA GLU A 32 -24.08 -24.86 9.19
C GLU A 32 -23.07 -25.68 10.02
N PRO A 33 -22.24 -25.06 10.88
CA PRO A 33 -21.19 -25.77 11.65
C PRO A 33 -21.67 -26.91 12.56
N THR A 34 -22.97 -26.93 12.89
CA THR A 34 -23.63 -27.97 13.69
C THR A 34 -24.15 -29.15 12.86
N ASN A 35 -24.13 -29.07 11.53
CA ASN A 35 -24.63 -30.13 10.65
C ASN A 35 -23.67 -31.33 10.63
N SER A 36 -24.26 -32.53 10.66
CA SER A 36 -23.56 -33.80 10.52
C SER A 36 -24.49 -34.81 9.82
N CYS A 37 -23.93 -35.72 9.02
CA CYS A 37 -24.69 -36.77 8.35
C CYS A 37 -23.82 -38.01 8.08
N ASP A 38 -24.47 -39.14 7.81
CA ASP A 38 -23.80 -40.43 7.58
C ASP A 38 -22.99 -40.48 6.27
N TYR A 39 -23.21 -39.51 5.37
CA TYR A 39 -22.50 -39.35 4.10
C TYR A 39 -21.30 -38.39 4.20
N PHE A 40 -20.85 -38.09 5.43
CA PHE A 40 -19.62 -37.36 5.67
C PHE A 40 -18.40 -38.14 5.14
N LEU A 41 -17.57 -37.46 4.36
CA LEU A 41 -16.25 -37.93 3.93
C LEU A 41 -15.24 -36.85 4.27
N GLU A 42 -14.21 -37.20 5.04
CA GLU A 42 -13.17 -36.28 5.53
C GLU A 42 -12.43 -35.59 4.38
N ASN A 43 -12.28 -34.25 4.45
CA ASN A 43 -11.25 -33.54 3.68
C ASN A 43 -10.14 -33.07 4.62
N PRO A 44 -8.95 -33.71 4.61
CA PRO A 44 -7.84 -33.29 5.47
C PRO A 44 -7.37 -31.85 5.18
N ALA A 45 -7.60 -31.33 3.96
CA ALA A 45 -7.30 -29.94 3.63
C ALA A 45 -8.03 -28.95 4.56
N GLN A 46 -9.26 -29.25 4.98
CA GLN A 46 -10.03 -28.38 5.86
C GLN A 46 -9.45 -28.30 7.27
N ASP A 47 -8.80 -29.35 7.77
CA ASP A 47 -8.20 -29.31 9.10
C ASP A 47 -6.98 -28.38 9.10
N TYR A 48 -6.16 -28.46 8.06
CA TYR A 48 -5.06 -27.53 7.81
C TYR A 48 -5.55 -26.09 7.54
N PHE A 49 -6.65 -25.89 6.80
CA PHE A 49 -7.21 -24.55 6.57
C PHE A 49 -7.74 -23.92 7.86
N ASN A 50 -8.50 -24.67 8.68
CA ASN A 50 -9.01 -24.17 9.95
C ASN A 50 -7.87 -23.85 10.95
N LEU A 51 -6.82 -24.68 10.99
CA LEU A 51 -5.64 -24.43 11.83
C LEU A 51 -4.83 -23.22 11.34
N GLY A 52 -4.61 -23.10 10.03
CA GLY A 52 -3.94 -21.95 9.40
C GLY A 52 -4.72 -20.65 9.60
N LEU A 53 -6.05 -20.69 9.48
CA LEU A 53 -6.93 -19.58 9.80
C LEU A 53 -6.79 -19.15 11.26
N ALA A 54 -6.86 -20.08 12.22
CA ALA A 54 -6.69 -19.76 13.64
C ALA A 54 -5.32 -19.10 13.92
N LYS A 55 -4.23 -19.70 13.44
CA LYS A 55 -2.86 -19.17 13.58
C LYS A 55 -2.65 -17.82 12.87
N SER A 56 -3.40 -17.53 11.80
CA SER A 56 -3.30 -16.24 11.10
C SER A 56 -3.87 -15.06 11.89
N LEU A 57 -4.72 -15.31 12.89
CA LEU A 57 -5.33 -14.26 13.74
C LEU A 57 -4.39 -13.85 14.89
N GLU A 58 -3.70 -14.80 15.49
CA GLU A 58 -2.79 -14.60 16.63
C GLU A 58 -1.43 -14.03 16.18
N PRO A 59 -0.96 -12.87 16.69
CA PRO A 59 0.33 -12.29 16.28
C PRO A 59 1.55 -13.21 16.41
N GLU A 60 1.58 -14.07 17.43
CA GLU A 60 2.67 -15.01 17.73
C GLU A 60 2.81 -16.11 16.67
N THR A 61 1.69 -16.62 16.13
CA THR A 61 1.67 -17.88 15.33
C THR A 61 1.47 -17.65 13.82
N LYS A 62 1.41 -16.40 13.34
CA LYS A 62 1.25 -16.07 11.90
C LYS A 62 2.32 -16.68 10.99
N VAL A 63 3.52 -16.90 11.50
CA VAL A 63 4.61 -17.56 10.75
C VAL A 63 4.31 -19.04 10.55
N GLU A 64 3.78 -19.72 11.57
CA GLU A 64 3.39 -21.12 11.48
C GLU A 64 2.18 -21.32 10.55
N ALA A 65 1.27 -20.33 10.47
CA ALA A 65 0.11 -20.38 9.59
C ALA A 65 0.47 -20.66 8.12
N ILE A 66 1.66 -20.22 7.65
CA ILE A 66 2.17 -20.46 6.30
C ILE A 66 2.14 -21.96 5.96
N HIS A 67 2.71 -22.80 6.82
CA HIS A 67 2.82 -24.24 6.57
C HIS A 67 1.46 -24.94 6.48
N GLU A 68 0.52 -24.53 7.34
CA GLU A 68 -0.83 -25.08 7.36
C GLU A 68 -1.59 -24.67 6.09
N LEU A 69 -1.56 -23.37 5.73
CA LEU A 69 -2.26 -22.83 4.56
C LEU A 69 -1.70 -23.39 3.25
N GLU A 70 -0.38 -23.48 3.09
CA GLU A 70 0.26 -24.16 1.95
C GLU A 70 -0.18 -25.64 1.85
N THR A 71 -0.26 -26.33 2.99
CA THR A 71 -0.66 -27.74 3.04
C THR A 71 -2.14 -27.92 2.72
N ALA A 72 -3.01 -27.02 3.18
CA ALA A 72 -4.42 -27.01 2.84
C ALA A 72 -4.63 -26.82 1.33
N ILE A 73 -4.02 -25.79 0.73
CA ILE A 73 -4.07 -25.53 -0.72
C ILE A 73 -3.55 -26.73 -1.51
N ARG A 74 -2.45 -27.36 -1.07
CA ARG A 74 -1.85 -28.55 -1.72
C ARG A 74 -2.75 -29.80 -1.65
N LEU A 75 -3.59 -29.93 -0.62
CA LEU A 75 -4.48 -31.09 -0.43
C LEU A 75 -5.84 -30.93 -1.15
N GLY A 76 -6.22 -29.71 -1.53
CA GLY A 76 -7.41 -29.41 -2.30
C GLY A 76 -8.56 -28.88 -1.43
N LEU A 77 -8.86 -27.60 -1.60
CA LEU A 77 -9.94 -26.88 -0.94
C LEU A 77 -11.08 -26.57 -1.93
N PRO A 78 -12.31 -26.31 -1.46
CA PRO A 78 -13.29 -25.53 -2.21
C PRO A 78 -12.70 -24.17 -2.65
N GLU A 79 -13.09 -23.64 -3.80
CA GLU A 79 -12.48 -22.42 -4.38
C GLU A 79 -12.53 -21.19 -3.47
N ASP A 80 -13.55 -21.07 -2.61
CA ASP A 80 -13.71 -19.96 -1.67
C ASP A 80 -12.90 -20.13 -0.37
N ASP A 81 -12.77 -21.36 0.12
CA ASP A 81 -11.77 -21.71 1.14
C ASP A 81 -10.35 -21.48 0.60
N GLU A 82 -10.05 -21.87 -0.65
CA GLU A 82 -8.74 -21.66 -1.28
C GLU A 82 -8.43 -20.17 -1.46
N MET A 83 -9.37 -19.38 -1.98
CA MET A 83 -9.28 -17.92 -2.06
C MET A 83 -8.93 -17.32 -0.69
N SER A 84 -9.63 -17.75 0.37
CA SER A 84 -9.39 -17.31 1.74
C SER A 84 -7.99 -17.71 2.23
N ALA A 85 -7.59 -18.97 2.00
CA ALA A 85 -6.28 -19.48 2.38
C ALA A 85 -5.13 -18.76 1.68
N ARG A 86 -5.27 -18.47 0.38
CA ARG A 86 -4.29 -17.70 -0.41
C ARG A 86 -4.16 -16.27 0.07
N PHE A 87 -5.28 -15.61 0.41
CA PHE A 87 -5.22 -14.26 0.94
C PHE A 87 -4.47 -14.20 2.27
N LEU A 88 -4.77 -15.13 3.19
CA LEU A 88 -4.09 -15.26 4.49
C LEU A 88 -2.60 -15.59 4.35
N LEU A 89 -2.24 -16.49 3.43
CA LEU A 89 -0.86 -16.83 3.10
C LEU A 89 -0.10 -15.59 2.57
N GLY A 90 -0.75 -14.78 1.75
CA GLY A 90 -0.23 -13.48 1.32
C GLY A 90 -0.01 -12.51 2.49
N GLU A 91 -0.98 -12.41 3.42
CA GLU A 91 -0.85 -11.58 4.63
C GLU A 91 0.26 -12.05 5.58
N ALA A 92 0.59 -13.35 5.60
CA ALA A 92 1.69 -13.91 6.38
C ALA A 92 3.07 -13.62 5.73
N TYR A 93 3.21 -13.78 4.41
CA TYR A 93 4.46 -13.41 3.71
C TYR A 93 4.77 -11.90 3.80
N ALA A 94 3.75 -11.04 3.88
CA ALA A 94 3.92 -9.60 4.10
C ALA A 94 4.64 -9.25 5.42
N LEU A 95 4.76 -10.17 6.38
CA LEU A 95 5.54 -9.97 7.61
C LEU A 95 7.06 -10.01 7.37
N PHE A 96 7.50 -10.63 6.27
CA PHE A 96 8.91 -10.78 5.91
C PHE A 96 9.34 -9.82 4.78
N GLY A 97 8.41 -9.45 3.90
CA GLY A 97 8.65 -8.61 2.73
C GLY A 97 8.87 -7.12 3.03
N GLY A 98 9.99 -6.77 3.67
CA GLY A 98 10.36 -5.38 3.96
C GLY A 98 11.02 -4.62 2.79
N GLU A 99 11.63 -5.34 1.84
CA GLU A 99 12.31 -4.73 0.67
C GLU A 99 11.47 -4.84 -0.61
N PRO A 100 11.41 -3.79 -1.47
CA PRO A 100 10.65 -3.81 -2.72
C PRO A 100 10.96 -4.98 -3.68
N ASP A 101 12.15 -5.56 -3.61
CA ASP A 101 12.60 -6.63 -4.50
C ASP A 101 12.64 -8.01 -3.84
N SER A 102 12.21 -8.13 -2.58
CA SER A 102 12.27 -9.40 -1.84
C SER A 102 11.38 -10.48 -2.48
N GLN A 103 11.78 -11.74 -2.32
CA GLN A 103 11.00 -12.89 -2.81
C GLN A 103 9.67 -13.00 -2.02
N GLU A 104 9.71 -12.70 -0.73
CA GLU A 104 8.60 -12.75 0.21
C GLU A 104 7.54 -11.69 -0.11
N LEU A 105 7.94 -10.44 -0.42
CA LEU A 105 7.01 -9.42 -0.92
C LEU A 105 6.40 -9.84 -2.27
N SER A 106 7.20 -10.45 -3.14
CA SER A 106 6.75 -10.90 -4.45
C SER A 106 5.72 -12.04 -4.34
N GLU A 107 5.94 -12.99 -3.42
CA GLU A 107 5.00 -14.09 -3.18
C GLU A 107 3.78 -13.66 -2.37
N SER A 108 3.93 -12.69 -1.46
CA SER A 108 2.81 -12.03 -0.76
C SER A 108 1.81 -11.44 -1.77
N ILE A 109 2.31 -10.64 -2.71
CA ILE A 109 1.52 -10.07 -3.81
C ILE A 109 0.91 -11.19 -4.67
N ASN A 110 1.69 -12.19 -5.07
CA ASN A 110 1.26 -13.33 -5.89
C ASN A 110 0.06 -14.09 -5.28
N GLN A 111 0.08 -14.35 -3.97
CA GLN A 111 -1.00 -15.08 -3.30
C GLN A 111 -2.25 -14.21 -3.07
N MET A 112 -2.09 -12.92 -2.77
CA MET A 112 -3.24 -12.00 -2.71
C MET A 112 -3.87 -11.78 -4.09
N GLU A 113 -3.09 -11.67 -5.17
CA GLU A 113 -3.59 -11.55 -6.55
C GLU A 113 -4.44 -12.75 -6.96
N LYS A 114 -3.97 -13.98 -6.67
CA LYS A 114 -4.77 -15.20 -6.91
C LYS A 114 -6.12 -15.13 -6.18
N ALA A 115 -6.14 -14.72 -4.91
CA ALA A 115 -7.39 -14.59 -4.17
C ALA A 115 -8.35 -13.55 -4.79
N VAL A 116 -7.85 -12.38 -5.18
CA VAL A 116 -8.64 -11.33 -5.86
C VAL A 116 -9.21 -11.81 -7.19
N LEU A 117 -8.42 -12.55 -7.97
CA LEU A 117 -8.87 -13.14 -9.24
C LEU A 117 -9.94 -14.23 -9.02
N MET A 118 -9.82 -15.04 -7.97
CA MET A 118 -10.81 -16.07 -7.63
C MET A 118 -12.15 -15.46 -7.19
N ASP A 119 -12.15 -14.39 -6.38
CA ASP A 119 -13.39 -13.66 -6.03
C ASP A 119 -14.09 -13.09 -7.28
N SER A 120 -13.30 -12.44 -8.15
CA SER A 120 -13.79 -11.83 -9.38
C SER A 120 -14.39 -12.83 -10.37
N GLN A 121 -13.72 -13.97 -10.58
CA GLN A 121 -14.13 -14.99 -11.54
C GLN A 121 -15.29 -15.85 -11.01
N GLY A 122 -15.20 -16.34 -9.77
CA GLY A 122 -16.24 -17.17 -9.13
C GLY A 122 -17.44 -16.36 -8.63
N LYS A 123 -17.33 -15.03 -8.57
CA LYS A 123 -18.35 -14.09 -8.08
C LYS A 123 -18.78 -14.49 -6.65
N TYR A 124 -17.79 -14.65 -5.79
CA TYR A 124 -18.02 -14.97 -4.39
C TYR A 124 -18.56 -13.76 -3.62
N GLY A 125 -18.10 -12.56 -3.97
CA GLY A 125 -18.46 -11.29 -3.34
C GLY A 125 -17.59 -10.96 -2.11
N TYR A 126 -16.52 -11.72 -1.89
CA TYR A 126 -15.73 -11.67 -0.67
C TYR A 126 -15.10 -10.30 -0.44
N PHE A 127 -14.49 -9.70 -1.46
CA PHE A 127 -13.92 -8.34 -1.40
C PHE A 127 -14.95 -7.24 -1.77
N SER A 128 -16.23 -7.59 -1.97
CA SER A 128 -17.32 -6.60 -1.98
C SER A 128 -17.73 -6.20 -0.56
N GLU A 129 -17.58 -7.12 0.40
CA GLU A 129 -17.80 -6.83 1.83
C GLU A 129 -16.74 -5.84 2.36
N PRO A 130 -17.16 -4.70 2.98
CA PRO A 130 -16.23 -3.62 3.35
C PRO A 130 -15.05 -4.06 4.22
N ILE A 131 -15.29 -4.94 5.20
CA ILE A 131 -14.26 -5.43 6.14
C ILE A 131 -13.18 -6.30 5.46
N ASN A 132 -13.56 -7.08 4.44
CA ASN A 132 -12.62 -7.88 3.66
C ASN A 132 -11.85 -7.00 2.68
N ARG A 133 -12.57 -6.09 2.00
CA ARG A 133 -12.00 -5.11 1.09
C ARG A 133 -10.97 -4.21 1.76
N ALA A 134 -11.20 -3.82 3.02
CA ALA A 134 -10.26 -3.04 3.82
C ALA A 134 -8.87 -3.72 3.96
N ARG A 135 -8.83 -5.06 4.04
CA ARG A 135 -7.58 -5.83 4.17
C ARG A 135 -6.68 -5.75 2.93
N LEU A 136 -7.23 -5.35 1.76
CA LEU A 136 -6.45 -5.08 0.55
C LEU A 136 -5.48 -3.89 0.69
N ALA A 137 -5.55 -3.13 1.79
CA ALA A 137 -4.54 -2.12 2.17
C ALA A 137 -3.09 -2.64 2.13
N LYS A 138 -2.86 -3.92 2.47
CA LYS A 138 -1.52 -4.53 2.41
C LYS A 138 -1.05 -4.74 0.97
N LEU A 139 -1.96 -5.12 0.09
CA LEU A 139 -1.69 -5.29 -1.34
C LEU A 139 -1.45 -3.93 -2.03
N ASP A 140 -2.25 -2.92 -1.68
CA ASP A 140 -2.10 -1.51 -2.11
C ASP A 140 -0.69 -0.98 -1.78
N LEU A 141 -0.21 -1.21 -0.54
CA LEU A 141 1.16 -0.85 -0.12
C LEU A 141 2.23 -1.67 -0.85
N GLY A 142 2.06 -2.99 -0.98
CA GLY A 142 3.01 -3.85 -1.69
C GLY A 142 3.16 -3.47 -3.17
N TYR A 143 2.07 -3.05 -3.81
CA TYR A 143 2.11 -2.49 -5.16
C TYR A 143 2.85 -1.16 -5.24
N VAL A 144 2.68 -0.24 -4.28
CA VAL A 144 3.46 1.01 -4.24
C VAL A 144 4.96 0.71 -4.07
N MET A 145 5.32 -0.26 -3.24
CA MET A 145 6.73 -0.70 -3.12
C MET A 145 7.29 -1.20 -4.46
N LYS A 146 6.56 -2.07 -5.16
CA LYS A 146 6.96 -2.55 -6.50
C LYS A 146 7.02 -1.45 -7.54
N ALA A 147 6.02 -0.57 -7.61
CA ALA A 147 6.00 0.56 -8.53
C ALA A 147 7.21 1.49 -8.34
N ARG A 148 7.58 1.78 -7.09
CA ARG A 148 8.79 2.54 -6.76
C ARG A 148 10.09 1.80 -7.10
N SER A 149 10.13 0.47 -7.02
CA SER A 149 11.29 -0.30 -7.52
C SER A 149 11.46 -0.15 -9.03
N ILE A 150 10.37 -0.31 -9.79
CA ILE A 150 10.31 -0.12 -11.25
C ILE A 150 10.71 1.31 -11.62
N GLN A 151 10.19 2.33 -10.92
CA GLN A 151 10.55 3.73 -11.13
C GLN A 151 12.07 4.00 -11.00
N ASN A 152 12.73 3.32 -10.06
CA ASN A 152 14.17 3.49 -9.81
C ASN A 152 15.07 2.70 -10.79
N LYS A 153 14.51 1.80 -11.60
CA LYS A 153 15.26 0.89 -12.49
C LYS A 153 15.00 1.13 -13.97
N GLU A 154 13.73 1.30 -14.32
CA GLU A 154 13.21 1.32 -15.68
C GLU A 154 12.71 2.73 -16.00
N GLY A 155 11.80 3.25 -15.17
CA GLY A 155 11.40 4.66 -15.21
C GLY A 155 9.98 4.92 -14.74
N ALA A 156 9.59 6.19 -14.75
CA ALA A 156 8.26 6.62 -14.32
C ALA A 156 7.14 6.09 -15.24
N ASP A 157 7.39 5.89 -16.54
CA ASP A 157 6.37 5.37 -17.47
C ASP A 157 6.09 3.88 -17.27
N ASP A 158 7.11 3.08 -16.97
CA ASP A 158 6.94 1.66 -16.62
C ASP A 158 6.26 1.52 -15.26
N ALA A 159 6.58 2.38 -14.29
CA ALA A 159 5.89 2.46 -13.00
C ALA A 159 4.40 2.85 -13.17
N ILE A 160 4.09 3.88 -13.95
CA ILE A 160 2.71 4.25 -14.32
C ILE A 160 1.97 3.07 -14.96
N SER A 161 2.61 2.40 -15.92
CA SER A 161 2.03 1.27 -16.66
C SER A 161 1.72 0.07 -15.75
N TYR A 162 2.64 -0.24 -14.83
CA TYR A 162 2.45 -1.24 -13.79
C TYR A 162 1.26 -0.89 -12.87
N ILE A 163 1.17 0.36 -12.39
CA ILE A 163 0.09 0.78 -11.50
C ILE A 163 -1.28 0.65 -12.20
N HIS A 164 -1.40 1.06 -13.47
CA HIS A 164 -2.63 0.86 -14.25
C HIS A 164 -3.02 -0.61 -14.37
N GLN A 165 -2.06 -1.49 -14.67
CA GLN A 165 -2.31 -2.93 -14.76
C GLN A 165 -2.82 -3.50 -13.42
N LYS A 166 -2.27 -3.05 -12.29
CA LYS A 166 -2.72 -3.52 -10.96
C LYS A 166 -4.07 -2.95 -10.54
N LEU A 167 -4.41 -1.72 -10.95
CA LEU A 167 -5.74 -1.14 -10.69
C LEU A 167 -6.86 -1.92 -11.41
N GLN A 168 -6.62 -2.38 -12.64
CA GLN A 168 -7.61 -3.15 -13.44
C GLN A 168 -8.08 -4.45 -12.77
N LEU A 169 -7.28 -5.01 -11.86
CA LEU A 169 -7.65 -6.22 -11.09
C LEU A 169 -8.86 -5.98 -10.15
N PHE A 170 -9.23 -4.72 -9.90
CA PHE A 170 -10.28 -4.32 -8.96
C PHE A 170 -11.49 -3.65 -9.63
N ASP A 171 -11.53 -3.56 -10.97
CA ASP A 171 -12.65 -2.94 -11.71
C ASP A 171 -13.99 -3.70 -11.57
N TYR A 172 -14.00 -4.88 -10.93
CA TYR A 172 -15.22 -5.61 -10.56
C TYR A 172 -15.83 -5.16 -9.22
N LEU A 173 -15.11 -4.35 -8.44
CA LEU A 173 -15.56 -3.79 -7.16
C LEU A 173 -16.14 -2.39 -7.35
N HIS A 174 -17.16 -2.03 -6.58
CA HIS A 174 -17.82 -0.72 -6.70
C HIS A 174 -17.01 0.46 -6.15
N SER A 175 -15.89 0.20 -5.45
CA SER A 175 -14.94 1.21 -4.96
C SER A 175 -13.52 0.64 -4.89
N SER A 176 -12.52 1.47 -5.24
CA SER A 176 -11.10 1.09 -5.41
C SER A 176 -10.37 0.89 -4.07
N PRO A 177 -9.64 -0.23 -3.83
CA PRO A 177 -9.21 -0.59 -2.46
C PRO A 177 -7.70 -0.75 -2.13
N MET A 178 -6.64 -0.30 -2.81
CA MET A 178 -6.38 0.61 -3.93
C MET A 178 -6.76 2.08 -3.74
N LEU A 179 -6.12 2.74 -2.77
CA LEU A 179 -6.08 4.21 -2.60
C LEU A 179 -4.66 4.76 -2.82
N HIS A 180 -3.63 4.10 -2.28
CA HIS A 180 -2.24 4.58 -2.40
C HIS A 180 -1.75 4.53 -3.86
N LEU A 181 -2.18 3.52 -4.63
CA LEU A 181 -1.94 3.49 -6.08
C LEU A 181 -2.60 4.64 -6.85
N LEU A 182 -3.79 5.09 -6.44
CA LEU A 182 -4.44 6.25 -7.05
C LEU A 182 -3.66 7.54 -6.70
N LEU A 183 -3.13 7.65 -5.48
CA LEU A 183 -2.30 8.77 -5.08
C LEU A 183 -1.00 8.82 -5.90
N GLU A 184 -0.35 7.67 -6.09
CA GLU A 184 0.92 7.56 -6.80
C GLU A 184 0.77 7.90 -8.30
N LEU A 185 -0.31 7.46 -8.96
CA LEU A 185 -0.64 7.94 -10.32
C LEU A 185 -0.87 9.45 -10.36
N GLY A 186 -1.65 9.99 -9.41
CA GLY A 186 -1.88 11.43 -9.30
C GLY A 186 -0.57 12.21 -9.21
N ASN A 187 0.34 11.75 -8.34
CA ASN A 187 1.68 12.31 -8.16
C ASN A 187 2.50 12.23 -9.46
N HIS A 188 2.61 11.05 -10.10
CA HIS A 188 3.37 10.90 -11.34
C HIS A 188 2.85 11.77 -12.48
N TYR A 189 1.53 11.87 -12.67
CA TYR A 189 0.97 12.76 -13.70
C TYR A 189 1.21 14.25 -13.37
N ALA A 190 1.18 14.64 -12.09
CA ALA A 190 1.52 16.00 -11.66
C ALA A 190 3.02 16.32 -11.87
N GLU A 191 3.92 15.36 -11.60
CA GLU A 191 5.36 15.49 -11.85
C GLU A 191 5.65 15.72 -13.35
N LYS A 192 5.04 14.91 -14.22
CA LYS A 192 5.08 15.04 -15.69
C LYS A 192 4.30 16.25 -16.23
N GLY A 193 3.64 17.03 -15.36
CA GLY A 193 2.93 18.26 -15.72
C GLY A 193 1.53 18.07 -16.29
N ASN A 194 1.03 16.82 -16.39
CA ASN A 194 -0.33 16.53 -16.81
C ASN A 194 -1.31 16.76 -15.64
N LYS A 195 -1.64 18.04 -15.41
CA LYS A 195 -2.58 18.47 -14.36
C LYS A 195 -3.96 17.79 -14.48
N GLU A 196 -4.41 17.53 -15.70
CA GLU A 196 -5.73 16.95 -15.98
C GLU A 196 -5.82 15.53 -15.43
N LEU A 197 -4.94 14.62 -15.89
CA LEU A 197 -4.91 13.24 -15.38
C LEU A 197 -4.59 13.19 -13.88
N ALA A 198 -3.68 14.04 -13.39
CA ALA A 198 -3.41 14.13 -11.95
C ALA A 198 -4.70 14.41 -11.15
N SER A 199 -5.51 15.37 -11.60
CA SER A 199 -6.78 15.71 -10.96
C SER A 199 -7.81 14.57 -11.02
N VAL A 200 -7.79 13.74 -12.08
CA VAL A 200 -8.68 12.56 -12.20
C VAL A 200 -8.36 11.52 -11.13
N PHE A 201 -7.08 11.18 -10.91
CA PHE A 201 -6.72 10.17 -9.91
C PHE A 201 -6.88 10.66 -8.47
N TYR A 202 -6.59 11.94 -8.19
CA TYR A 202 -6.88 12.53 -6.88
C TYR A 202 -8.39 12.58 -6.58
N LYS A 203 -9.25 12.88 -7.58
CA LYS A 203 -10.72 12.83 -7.41
C LYS A 203 -11.23 11.40 -7.21
N LYS A 204 -10.81 10.44 -8.05
CA LYS A 204 -11.18 9.02 -7.91
C LYS A 204 -10.81 8.47 -6.53
N LEU A 205 -9.68 8.89 -5.95
CA LEU A 205 -9.27 8.53 -4.59
C LEU A 205 -10.26 9.07 -3.54
N LEU A 206 -10.62 10.35 -3.63
CA LEU A 206 -11.54 10.98 -2.68
C LEU A 206 -12.97 10.42 -2.77
N GLU A 207 -13.40 10.02 -3.98
CA GLU A 207 -14.70 9.39 -4.25
C GLU A 207 -14.82 7.94 -3.73
N CYS A 208 -13.71 7.27 -3.40
CA CYS A 208 -13.75 5.92 -2.87
C CYS A 208 -14.35 5.85 -1.46
N GLU A 209 -15.08 4.78 -1.16
CA GLU A 209 -15.64 4.50 0.16
C GLU A 209 -14.55 4.41 1.24
N VAL A 210 -14.86 4.89 2.45
CA VAL A 210 -13.96 4.88 3.61
C VAL A 210 -13.81 3.45 4.15
N ARG A 211 -12.58 2.98 4.40
CA ARG A 211 -12.34 1.62 4.90
C ARG A 211 -12.50 1.53 6.42
N ASP A 212 -11.96 2.52 7.14
CA ASP A 212 -12.11 2.66 8.60
C ASP A 212 -12.59 4.08 8.95
N PRO A 213 -13.88 4.24 9.30
CA PRO A 213 -14.43 5.53 9.74
C PRO A 213 -13.86 6.06 11.07
N GLY A 214 -13.07 5.28 11.80
CA GLY A 214 -12.40 5.66 13.04
C GLY A 214 -10.94 6.12 12.87
N ASP A 215 -10.38 6.11 11.66
CA ASP A 215 -8.98 6.42 11.34
C ASP A 215 -8.65 7.93 11.42
N GLU A 216 -9.14 8.65 12.45
CA GLU A 216 -8.88 10.08 12.65
C GLU A 216 -7.37 10.37 12.86
N GLY A 217 -6.71 10.83 11.79
CA GLY A 217 -5.28 11.11 11.79
C GLY A 217 -4.39 9.90 11.49
N GLY A 218 -4.97 8.79 11.02
CA GLY A 218 -4.23 7.64 10.49
C GLY A 218 -4.09 7.64 8.96
N TRP A 219 -3.59 6.52 8.43
CA TRP A 219 -3.02 6.42 7.08
C TRP A 219 -4.02 6.69 5.95
N GLU A 220 -5.30 6.33 6.12
CA GLU A 220 -6.31 6.64 5.10
C GLU A 220 -6.66 8.13 5.13
N SER A 221 -6.82 8.70 6.33
CA SER A 221 -7.12 10.14 6.48
C SER A 221 -5.99 11.03 5.93
N GLU A 222 -4.72 10.66 6.18
CA GLU A 222 -3.57 11.38 5.62
C GLU A 222 -3.48 11.23 4.10
N THR A 223 -3.75 10.03 3.56
CA THR A 223 -3.78 9.77 2.11
C THR A 223 -4.85 10.59 1.39
N ARG A 224 -6.06 10.69 1.98
CA ARG A 224 -7.14 11.55 1.45
C ARG A 224 -6.78 13.03 1.55
N GLN A 225 -6.26 13.49 2.68
CA GLN A 225 -5.87 14.90 2.85
C GLN A 225 -4.77 15.31 1.86
N TRP A 226 -3.80 14.43 1.58
CA TRP A 226 -2.76 14.65 0.58
C TRP A 226 -3.34 14.79 -0.84
N ALA A 227 -4.33 13.99 -1.20
CA ALA A 227 -5.03 14.09 -2.49
C ALA A 227 -5.78 15.43 -2.63
N GLU A 228 -6.51 15.85 -1.59
CA GLU A 228 -7.15 17.17 -1.59
C GLU A 228 -6.14 18.32 -1.75
N ASP A 229 -5.04 18.28 -1.00
CA ASP A 229 -4.08 19.38 -0.98
C ASP A 229 -3.32 19.49 -2.30
N ASN A 230 -3.05 18.37 -2.96
CA ASN A 230 -2.51 18.40 -4.32
C ASN A 230 -3.55 18.88 -5.34
N LEU A 231 -4.83 18.55 -5.18
CA LEU A 231 -5.89 19.13 -6.01
C LEU A 231 -5.92 20.67 -5.91
N LYS A 232 -5.88 21.20 -4.68
CA LYS A 232 -5.80 22.66 -4.39
C LYS A 232 -4.52 23.30 -4.96
N LEU A 233 -3.43 22.56 -5.08
CA LEU A 233 -2.17 23.02 -5.71
C LEU A 233 -2.22 22.97 -7.25
N LEU A 234 -2.93 22.01 -7.85
CA LEU A 234 -3.14 21.96 -9.30
C LEU A 234 -3.98 23.14 -9.79
N GLU A 235 -4.93 23.61 -9.00
CA GLU A 235 -5.84 24.72 -9.35
C GLU A 235 -5.19 26.12 -9.24
N GLN A 236 -4.09 26.27 -8.50
CA GLN A 236 -3.44 27.57 -8.32
C GLN A 236 -2.69 28.05 -9.58
N PRO A 237 -2.71 29.37 -9.87
CA PRO A 237 -1.78 30.01 -10.79
C PRO A 237 -0.33 29.67 -10.41
N SER A 238 0.55 29.49 -11.41
CA SER A 238 1.77 28.71 -11.27
C SER A 238 2.87 29.33 -10.37
N ALA A 239 2.76 29.16 -9.06
CA ALA A 239 3.90 29.15 -8.15
C ALA A 239 4.70 27.84 -8.34
N THR A 240 6.03 27.94 -8.54
CA THR A 240 6.83 26.83 -9.09
C THR A 240 7.22 25.77 -8.06
N LYS A 241 6.57 24.60 -8.15
CA LYS A 241 6.96 23.27 -7.60
C LYS A 241 7.72 23.30 -6.27
N SER A 242 7.01 23.23 -5.15
CA SER A 242 7.60 23.16 -3.80
C SER A 242 8.25 21.80 -3.50
N GLY A 243 9.51 21.80 -3.01
CA GLY A 243 10.18 20.57 -2.57
C GLY A 243 11.23 20.78 -1.46
N CYS A 244 11.02 21.80 -0.62
CA CYS A 244 11.90 22.13 0.52
C CYS A 244 11.05 22.47 1.75
N PHE A 245 10.38 21.47 2.35
CA PHE A 245 9.35 21.65 3.38
C PHE A 245 9.81 22.46 4.60
N ILE A 246 10.92 22.07 5.26
CA ILE A 246 11.42 22.80 6.44
C ILE A 246 11.88 24.22 6.09
N ALA A 247 12.48 24.41 4.91
CA ALA A 247 12.94 25.73 4.48
C ALA A 247 11.73 26.65 4.25
N THR A 248 10.71 26.18 3.53
CA THR A 248 9.44 26.91 3.32
C THR A 248 8.79 27.29 4.65
N ALA A 249 8.75 26.37 5.63
CA ALA A 249 8.17 26.62 6.95
C ALA A 249 8.92 27.66 7.82
N VAL A 250 10.22 27.85 7.57
CA VAL A 250 11.08 28.81 8.30
C VAL A 250 11.16 30.17 7.60
N TYR A 251 11.25 30.19 6.27
CA TYR A 251 11.38 31.40 5.46
C TYR A 251 10.03 32.01 5.05
N GLY A 252 8.94 31.23 5.11
CA GLY A 252 7.56 31.71 4.95
C GLY A 252 7.05 31.79 3.51
N ALA A 253 7.91 31.63 2.51
CA ALA A 253 7.57 31.65 1.09
C ALA A 253 8.38 30.60 0.31
N THR A 254 7.81 30.04 -0.76
CA THR A 254 8.43 28.96 -1.57
C THR A 254 9.53 29.43 -2.53
N ASP A 255 9.52 30.72 -2.80
CA ASP A 255 10.35 31.52 -3.71
C ASP A 255 11.34 32.43 -2.95
N ALA A 256 11.37 32.38 -1.62
CA ALA A 256 12.35 33.10 -0.82
C ALA A 256 13.79 32.76 -1.28
N PRO A 257 14.71 33.74 -1.41
CA PRO A 257 16.06 33.50 -1.94
C PRO A 257 16.82 32.36 -1.24
N GLU A 258 16.68 32.25 0.09
CA GLU A 258 17.28 31.16 0.85
C GLU A 258 16.71 29.78 0.46
N VAL A 259 15.41 29.68 0.18
CA VAL A 259 14.76 28.44 -0.27
C VAL A 259 15.20 28.07 -1.69
N MET A 260 15.41 29.05 -2.57
CA MET A 260 15.96 28.80 -3.90
C MET A 260 17.41 28.30 -3.86
N ILE A 261 18.25 28.81 -2.95
CA ILE A 261 19.63 28.32 -2.74
C ILE A 261 19.64 26.86 -2.31
N PHE A 262 18.79 26.46 -1.36
CA PHE A 262 18.68 25.05 -0.94
C PHE A 262 18.10 24.14 -2.03
N ARG A 263 17.19 24.67 -2.88
CA ARG A 263 16.67 23.94 -4.03
C ARG A 263 17.75 23.69 -5.08
N GLY A 264 18.55 24.70 -5.44
CA GLY A 264 19.70 24.54 -6.32
C GLY A 264 20.71 23.54 -5.76
N PHE A 265 21.08 23.62 -4.48
CA PHE A 265 21.99 22.63 -3.88
C PHE A 265 21.42 21.19 -3.87
N ARG A 266 20.10 21.03 -3.74
CA ARG A 266 19.44 19.72 -3.89
C ARG A 266 19.58 19.20 -5.33
N ASP A 267 19.28 20.04 -6.31
CA ASP A 267 19.15 19.63 -7.70
C ASP A 267 20.50 19.52 -8.43
N ASP A 268 21.37 20.51 -8.25
CA ASP A 268 22.68 20.64 -8.90
C ASP A 268 23.77 19.77 -8.24
N VAL A 269 23.56 19.27 -7.01
CA VAL A 269 24.59 18.53 -6.25
C VAL A 269 24.04 17.25 -5.60
N LEU A 270 23.00 17.33 -4.76
CA LEU A 270 22.55 16.13 -4.02
C LEU A 270 21.87 15.07 -4.90
N LEU A 271 21.26 15.43 -6.02
CA LEU A 271 20.72 14.46 -6.98
C LEU A 271 21.82 13.69 -7.74
N GLU A 272 23.00 14.26 -7.95
CA GLU A 272 24.12 13.64 -8.68
C GLU A 272 24.65 12.39 -7.93
N TYR A 273 24.87 12.51 -6.62
CA TYR A 273 25.49 11.45 -5.80
C TYR A 273 24.46 10.51 -5.17
N SER A 274 24.77 9.20 -5.15
CA SER A 274 23.92 8.16 -4.56
C SER A 274 23.63 8.38 -3.06
N ILE A 275 24.59 8.92 -2.32
CA ILE A 275 24.42 9.31 -0.90
C ILE A 275 23.49 10.53 -0.78
N GLY A 276 23.62 11.50 -1.70
CA GLY A 276 22.74 12.67 -1.75
C GLY A 276 21.28 12.29 -2.02
N ARG A 277 21.03 11.34 -2.93
CA ARG A 277 19.69 10.76 -3.16
C ARG A 277 19.11 10.08 -1.91
N LYS A 278 19.92 9.38 -1.12
CA LYS A 278 19.49 8.83 0.20
C LYS A 278 19.16 9.93 1.22
N ILE A 279 19.96 11.00 1.26
CA ILE A 279 19.69 12.18 2.12
C ILE A 279 18.38 12.87 1.69
N ILE A 280 18.12 12.99 0.38
CA ILE A 280 16.86 13.54 -0.16
C ILE A 280 15.66 12.66 0.23
N SER A 281 15.78 11.33 0.13
CA SER A 281 14.72 10.40 0.55
C SER A 281 14.42 10.52 2.04
N PHE A 282 15.45 10.56 2.90
CA PHE A 282 15.27 10.77 4.35
C PHE A 282 14.69 12.15 4.65
N TYR A 283 15.13 13.19 3.93
CA TYR A 283 14.55 14.51 4.03
C TYR A 283 13.07 14.50 3.69
N TYR A 284 12.63 13.91 2.58
CA TYR A 284 11.20 13.89 2.25
C TYR A 284 10.35 13.05 3.21
N LEU A 285 10.90 12.00 3.81
CA LEU A 285 10.20 11.19 4.82
C LEU A 285 9.95 11.98 6.13
N PHE A 286 10.95 12.71 6.64
CA PHE A 286 10.85 13.37 7.96
C PHE A 286 10.58 14.88 7.91
N SER A 287 10.85 15.56 6.80
CA SER A 287 10.73 17.02 6.69
C SER A 287 9.30 17.57 6.76
N PRO A 288 8.22 16.88 6.30
CA PRO A 288 6.86 17.38 6.47
C PRO A 288 6.45 17.48 7.95
N TYR A 289 6.75 16.44 8.75
CA TYR A 289 6.49 16.42 10.19
C TYR A 289 7.28 17.51 10.92
N ALA A 290 8.59 17.60 10.66
CA ALA A 290 9.44 18.65 11.23
C ALA A 290 8.96 20.06 10.83
N ALA A 291 8.57 20.27 9.56
CA ALA A 291 8.02 21.53 9.06
C ALA A 291 6.70 21.90 9.75
N LYS A 292 5.81 20.93 10.02
CA LYS A 292 4.53 21.12 10.74
C LYS A 292 4.74 21.54 12.20
N LEU A 293 5.80 21.04 12.87
CA LEU A 293 6.19 21.46 14.22
C LEU A 293 6.87 22.83 14.24
N ILE A 294 7.90 23.03 13.41
CA ILE A 294 8.65 24.30 13.31
C ILE A 294 7.71 25.43 12.84
N GLY A 295 6.81 25.13 11.90
CA GLY A 295 5.82 26.04 11.35
C GLY A 295 4.94 26.75 12.40
N LYS A 296 4.66 26.08 13.52
CA LYS A 296 3.80 26.57 14.61
C LYS A 296 4.51 27.47 15.63
N SER A 297 5.85 27.52 15.68
CA SER A 297 6.58 28.24 16.74
C SER A 297 7.60 29.23 16.17
N VAL A 298 7.41 30.52 16.47
CA VAL A 298 8.34 31.60 16.09
C VAL A 298 9.75 31.35 16.66
N PHE A 299 9.83 30.83 17.89
CA PHE A 299 11.10 30.44 18.52
C PHE A 299 11.78 29.29 17.77
N ALA A 300 11.03 28.23 17.41
CA ALA A 300 11.57 27.11 16.64
C ALA A 300 12.07 27.54 15.25
N LYS A 301 11.34 28.42 14.55
CA LYS A 301 11.79 29.01 13.28
C LYS A 301 13.10 29.76 13.44
N SER A 302 13.20 30.62 14.45
CA SER A 302 14.42 31.40 14.71
C SER A 302 15.62 30.49 15.03
N LEU A 303 15.42 29.49 15.90
CA LEU A 303 16.45 28.51 16.27
C LEU A 303 16.95 27.72 15.05
N VAL A 304 16.05 27.19 14.21
CA VAL A 304 16.42 26.44 12.99
C VAL A 304 17.09 27.34 11.95
N ARG A 305 16.63 28.59 11.79
CA ARG A 305 17.26 29.57 10.88
C ARG A 305 18.70 29.90 11.31
N ILE A 306 18.96 29.97 12.62
CA ILE A 306 20.29 30.29 13.17
C ILE A 306 21.21 29.04 13.21
N MET A 307 20.73 27.91 13.72
CA MET A 307 21.56 26.73 13.99
C MET A 307 21.78 25.82 12.78
N ILE A 308 20.83 25.79 11.82
CA ILE A 308 20.90 24.88 10.67
C ILE A 308 21.10 25.68 9.38
N PHE A 309 20.16 26.58 9.03
CA PHE A 309 20.18 27.19 7.70
C PHE A 309 21.28 28.24 7.50
N LYS A 310 21.63 29.06 8.49
CA LYS A 310 22.76 29.99 8.37
C LYS A 310 24.11 29.28 8.13
N PRO A 311 24.52 28.27 8.94
CA PRO A 311 25.71 27.48 8.66
C PRO A 311 25.66 26.75 7.31
N ALA A 312 24.51 26.16 6.95
CA ALA A 312 24.36 25.46 5.68
C ALA A 312 24.49 26.39 4.46
N MET A 313 23.87 27.58 4.46
CA MET A 313 24.05 28.55 3.38
C MET A 313 25.50 29.06 3.28
N TRP A 314 26.19 29.24 4.43
CA TRP A 314 27.60 29.63 4.42
C TRP A 314 28.47 28.53 3.78
N LEU A 315 28.28 27.26 4.15
CA LEU A 315 28.97 26.11 3.55
C LEU A 315 28.72 25.99 2.04
N ILE A 316 27.46 26.12 1.60
CA ILE A 316 27.09 26.09 0.17
C ILE A 316 27.76 27.23 -0.60
N SER A 317 27.76 28.45 -0.04
CA SER A 317 28.35 29.63 -0.67
C SER A 317 29.89 29.54 -0.75
N TYR A 318 30.53 29.10 0.32
CA TYR A 318 31.98 28.91 0.41
C TYR A 318 32.47 27.74 -0.47
N GLY A 319 31.69 26.67 -0.59
CA GLY A 319 31.93 25.60 -1.57
C GLY A 319 31.88 26.11 -3.01
N LYS A 320 30.90 26.98 -3.33
CA LYS A 320 30.74 27.53 -4.68
C LYS A 320 31.86 28.49 -5.07
N SER A 321 32.34 29.35 -4.15
CA SER A 321 33.49 30.23 -4.44
C SER A 321 34.76 29.42 -4.73
N LYS A 322 35.06 28.39 -3.93
CA LYS A 322 36.25 27.54 -4.13
C LYS A 322 36.22 26.63 -5.37
N LEU A 323 35.05 26.41 -5.97
CA LEU A 323 34.93 25.78 -7.28
C LEU A 323 35.20 26.77 -8.42
N THR A 324 34.86 28.06 -8.21
CA THR A 324 35.15 29.13 -9.18
C THR A 324 36.64 29.44 -9.21
N GLU A 325 37.30 29.55 -8.05
CA GLU A 325 38.76 29.73 -7.88
C GLU A 325 39.62 28.54 -8.38
N ARG A 326 39.00 27.47 -8.90
CA ARG A 326 39.67 26.30 -9.50
C ARG A 326 39.40 26.15 -11.00
N GLY A 327 38.75 27.14 -11.60
CA GLY A 327 38.44 27.21 -13.04
C GLY A 327 39.24 28.26 -13.81
N GLU A 328 40.33 28.78 -13.24
CA GLU A 328 41.32 29.67 -13.88
C GLU A 328 42.69 28.99 -13.96
#